data_AF-A0A944BRH2-F1
#
_entry.id   AF-A0A944BRH2-F1
#
_cell.length_a   1.000
_cell.length_b   1.000
_cell.length_c   1.000
_cell.angle_alpha   90.00
_cell.angle_beta   90.00
_cell.angle_gamma   90.00
#
_symmetry.space_group_name_H-M   'P 1'
#
loop_
_entity.id
_entity.type
_entity.pdbx_description
1 polymer ?
#
loop_
_entity_poly.entity_id
_entity_poly.type
_entity_poly.pdbx_seq_one_letter_code
_entity_poly.pdbx_strand_id
1 'polypeptide(L)' 'MLNKNLLKAEWIKMGYNQKDIAKMLGISPKTLSLKLKKGSLGIDEAEVLISKLSIKNPVEIFFNIA' A
#
# COMPACT_ATOMS: atom_id res chain seq x y z
N MET A 1 -4.80 11.23 -2.53
CA MET A 1 -5.95 10.31 -2.64
C MET A 1 -5.42 8.92 -2.93
N LEU A 2 -5.71 7.97 -2.03
CA LEU A 2 -5.24 6.59 -2.11
C LEU A 2 -6.39 5.67 -2.53
N ASN A 3 -6.20 4.91 -3.60
CA ASN A 3 -7.14 3.87 -3.99
C ASN A 3 -6.85 2.55 -3.24
N LYS A 4 -7.35 2.47 -2.00
CA LYS A 4 -7.14 1.32 -1.10
C LYS A 4 -7.67 0.00 -1.66
N ASN A 5 -8.66 0.01 -2.54
CA ASN A 5 -9.25 -1.20 -3.11
C ASN A 5 -8.33 -1.79 -4.20
N LEU A 6 -7.81 -0.93 -5.08
CA LEU A 6 -6.81 -1.34 -6.06
C LEU A 6 -5.52 -1.81 -5.36
N LEU A 7 -5.03 -1.05 -4.38
CA LEU A 7 -3.84 -1.46 -3.61
C LEU A 7 -4.03 -2.83 -2.95
N LYS A 8 -5.22 -3.08 -2.38
CA LYS A 8 -5.57 -4.38 -1.82
C LYS A 8 -5.58 -5.49 -2.88
N ALA A 9 -6.14 -5.22 -4.04
CA ALA A 9 -6.17 -6.19 -5.13
C ALA A 9 -4.75 -6.57 -5.56
N GLU A 10 -3.84 -5.59 -5.69
CA GLU A 10 -2.46 -5.85 -6.09
C GLU A 10 -1.72 -6.77 -5.12
N TRP A 11 -1.78 -6.52 -3.81
CA TRP A 11 -1.08 -7.41 -2.88
C TRP A 11 -1.76 -8.77 -2.72
N ILE A 12 -3.08 -8.86 -2.89
CA ILE A 12 -3.79 -10.16 -2.85
C ILE A 12 -3.41 -11.00 -4.06
N LYS A 13 -3.28 -10.40 -5.26
CA LYS A 13 -2.79 -11.10 -6.47
C LYS A 13 -1.39 -11.69 -6.27
N MET A 14 -0.57 -11.04 -5.43
CA MET A 14 0.77 -11.51 -5.07
C MET A 14 0.79 -12.49 -3.89
N GLY A 15 -0.37 -12.88 -3.35
CA GLY A 15 -0.48 -13.83 -2.25
C GLY A 15 -0.18 -13.24 -0.87
N TYR A 16 -0.06 -11.91 -0.75
CA TYR A 16 0.18 -11.24 0.52
C TYR A 16 -1.13 -10.90 1.23
N ASN A 17 -1.14 -11.10 2.55
CA ASN A 17 -2.17 -10.56 3.42
C ASN A 17 -1.72 -9.24 4.05
N GLN A 18 -2.65 -8.56 4.74
CA GLN A 18 -2.37 -7.25 5.34
C GLN A 18 -1.25 -7.26 6.40
N LYS A 19 -1.04 -8.38 7.11
CA LYS A 19 0.06 -8.51 8.08
C LYS A 19 1.41 -8.58 7.38
N ASP A 20 1.49 -9.27 6.23
CA ASP A 20 2.72 -9.35 5.43
C ASP A 20 3.12 -7.97 4.91
N ILE A 21 2.13 -7.19 4.45
CA ILE A 21 2.34 -5.82 4.00
C ILE A 21 2.79 -4.91 5.15
N ALA A 22 2.19 -5.04 6.33
CA ALA A 22 2.61 -4.28 7.50
C ALA A 22 4.07 -4.60 7.87
N LYS A 23 4.44 -5.89 7.85
CA LYS A 23 5.81 -6.34 8.08
C LYS A 23 6.79 -5.80 7.03
N MET A 24 6.39 -5.81 5.76
CA MET A 24 7.17 -5.26 4.64
C MET A 24 7.48 -3.77 4.81
N LEU A 25 6.52 -3.03 5.35
CA LEU A 25 6.64 -1.60 5.64
C LEU A 25 7.29 -1.30 7.01
N GLY A 26 7.62 -2.31 7.81
CA GLY A 26 8.19 -2.13 9.14
C GLY A 26 7.22 -1.51 10.17
N ILE A 27 5.90 -1.61 9.95
CA ILE A 27 4.88 -1.02 10.82
C ILE A 27 3.93 -2.08 11.40
N SER A 28 3.16 -1.71 12.42
CA SER A 28 2.14 -2.60 12.95
C SER A 28 0.95 -2.74 11.97
N PRO A 29 0.25 -3.90 11.93
CA PRO A 29 -0.99 -4.06 11.14
C PRO A 29 -2.06 -3.03 11.48
N LYS A 30 -2.13 -2.59 12.76
CA LYS A 30 -3.03 -1.54 13.22
C LYS A 30 -2.68 -0.19 12.58
N THR A 31 -1.39 0.16 12.55
CA THR A 31 -0.90 1.39 11.91
C THR A 31 -1.21 1.38 10.42
N LEU A 32 -0.97 0.26 9.73
CA LEU A 32 -1.30 0.10 8.32
C LEU A 32 -2.80 0.30 8.07
N SER A 33 -3.67 -0.33 8.88
CA SER A 33 -5.11 -0.17 8.77
C SER A 33 -5.56 1.29 8.91
N LEU A 34 -4.99 2.01 9.89
CA LEU A 34 -5.27 3.43 10.10
C LEU A 34 -4.79 4.29 8.92
N LYS A 35 -3.59 4.02 8.38
CA LYS A 35 -3.04 4.71 7.20
C LYS A 35 -3.89 4.48 5.96
N LEU A 36 -4.34 3.25 5.72
CA LEU A 36 -5.26 2.92 4.61
C LEU A 36 -6.62 3.60 4.77
N LYS A 37 -7.14 3.70 6.00
CA LYS A 37 -8.40 4.41 6.29
C LYS A 37 -8.28 5.91 6.04
N LYS A 38 -7.17 6.51 6.48
CA LYS A 38 -6.88 7.95 6.32
C LYS A 38 -6.35 8.32 4.93
N GLY A 39 -5.86 7.34 4.16
CA GLY A 39 -5.14 7.59 2.91
C GLY A 39 -3.76 8.22 3.12
N SER A 40 -3.16 8.04 4.30
CA SER A 40 -1.92 8.72 4.72
C SER A 40 -0.66 7.84 4.57
N LEU A 41 -0.55 7.14 3.44
CA LEU A 41 0.69 6.48 3.06
C LEU A 41 1.67 7.54 2.55
N GLY A 42 2.89 7.53 3.07
CA GLY A 42 3.96 8.43 2.62
C GLY A 42 4.61 7.94 1.33
N ILE A 43 5.50 8.75 0.76
CA ILE A 43 6.26 8.43 -0.45
C ILE A 43 7.10 7.16 -0.24
N ASP A 44 7.85 7.08 0.87
CA ASP A 44 8.70 5.90 1.17
C ASP A 44 7.89 4.60 1.24
N GLU A 45 6.71 4.64 1.86
CA GLU A 45 5.82 3.48 1.95
C GLU A 45 5.27 3.11 0.57
N ALA A 46 4.90 4.09 -0.24
CA ALA A 46 4.43 3.86 -1.60
C ALA A 46 5.53 3.25 -2.49
N GLU A 47 6.76 3.76 -2.43
CA GLU A 47 7.89 3.22 -3.21
C GLU A 47 8.18 1.75 -2.87
N VAL A 48 8.18 1.40 -1.58
CA VAL A 48 8.33 0.01 -1.15
C VAL A 48 7.22 -0.87 -1.73
N LEU A 49 5.96 -0.42 -1.67
CA LEU A 49 4.83 -1.18 -2.21
C LEU A 49 4.92 -1.33 -3.73
N ILE A 50 5.27 -0.27 -4.45
CA ILE A 50 5.40 -0.28 -5.91
C ILE A 50 6.49 -1.27 -6.33
N SER A 51 7.65 -1.20 -5.68
CA SER A 51 8.78 -2.09 -5.95
C SER A 51 8.45 -3.55 -5.62
N LYS A 52 7.90 -3.83 -4.44
CA LYS A 52 7.69 -5.20 -3.95
C LYS A 52 6.48 -5.89 -4.55
N LEU A 53 5.44 -5.14 -4.91
CA LEU A 53 4.23 -5.69 -5.53
C LEU A 53 4.27 -5.61 -7.05
N SER A 54 5.37 -5.10 -7.64
CA SER A 54 5.53 -4.94 -9.10
C SER A 54 4.36 -4.18 -9.74
N ILE A 55 3.92 -3.10 -9.09
CA ILE A 55 2.76 -2.31 -9.52
C ILE A 55 3.12 -1.58 -10.82
N LYS A 56 2.47 -1.96 -11.92
CA LYS A 56 2.72 -1.38 -13.26
C LYS A 56 2.20 0.03 -13.41
N ASN A 57 1.05 0.35 -12.81
CA ASN A 57 0.45 1.67 -12.88
C ASN A 57 0.26 2.26 -11.46
N PRO A 58 1.33 2.79 -10.85
CA PRO A 58 1.25 3.34 -9.48
C PRO A 58 0.34 4.56 -9.38
N VAL A 59 0.17 5.30 -10.48
CA VAL A 59 -0.64 6.52 -10.55
C VAL A 59 -2.11 6.24 -10.26
N GLU A 60 -2.67 5.11 -10.71
CA GLU A 60 -4.06 4.70 -10.39
C GLU A 60 -4.30 4.44 -8.90
N ILE A 61 -3.24 4.12 -8.17
CA ILE A 61 -3.31 3.78 -6.74
C ILE A 61 -2.97 4.99 -5.87
N PHE A 62 -1.96 5.76 -6.26
CA PHE A 62 -1.33 6.80 -5.44
C PHE A 62 -1.53 8.23 -5.99
N PHE A 63 -2.49 8.43 -6.90
CA PHE A 63 -2.75 9.65 -7.71
C PHE A 63 -2.62 11.03 -7.03
N ASN A 64 -2.71 11.12 -5.70
CA ASN A 64 -2.62 12.41 -5.00
C ASN A 64 -1.97 12.27 -3.61
N ILE A 65 -0.84 11.56 -3.51
CA ILE A 65 0.08 11.73 -2.37
C ILE A 65 0.83 13.03 -2.68
N ALA A 66 0.26 14.16 -2.26
CA ALA A 66 0.85 15.48 -2.29
C ALA A 66 0.88 16.03 -0.87
#